data_AF-A0A430QTU3-F1
#
_entry.id   AF-A0A430QTU3-F1
#
_cell.length_a   1.000
_cell.length_b   1.000
_cell.length_c   1.000
_cell.angle_alpha   90.00
_cell.angle_beta   90.00
_cell.angle_gamma   90.00
#
_symmetry.space_group_name_H-M   'P 1'
#
loop_
_entity.id
_entity.type
_entity.pdbx_description
1 polymer ?
#
loop_
_entity_poly.entity_id
_entity_poly.type
_entity_poly.pdbx_seq_one_letter_code
_entity_poly.pdbx_strand_id
1 'polypeptide(L)'
;HNSKVIKETPKIINSTECIPQPDSNSQASSVSSSRESSDSCDCIVHQVFFGDLESVISYEGCEHRSSTVDPFLDLSLDVIQRGSTSLQACLGSYFRPELIDGLIWCSQCNIGRPAVKQFSLLHLPNVLCFYLKRCHHDTKINTSITFPVELDMAPYLHQIVGDQSAWYDKYSLYAVLNHSGQTNSGHYTAYIRVGPGAWCLCDDQKVVSVNLNDVLHTDAYVLLYHKNLLAVRI
;
A
#
# COMPACT_ATOMS: atom_id res chain seq x y z
N HIS A 1 -0.29 10.00 -67.57
CA HIS A 1 0.93 10.10 -66.74
C HIS A 1 0.47 10.17 -65.30
N ASN A 2 1.03 9.31 -64.44
CA ASN A 2 0.76 9.14 -63.00
C ASN A 2 0.68 10.49 -62.25
N SER A 3 -0.09 10.68 -61.17
CA SER A 3 -0.06 9.86 -59.96
C SER A 3 -1.32 10.02 -59.09
N LYS A 4 -1.68 8.91 -58.43
CA LYS A 4 -2.54 8.83 -57.24
C LYS A 4 -2.00 9.72 -56.12
N VAL A 5 -2.88 10.45 -55.42
CA VAL A 5 -2.61 10.93 -54.05
C VAL A 5 -3.65 10.27 -53.14
N ILE A 6 -3.14 9.41 -52.26
CA ILE A 6 -3.89 8.65 -51.26
C ILE A 6 -4.09 9.55 -50.03
N LYS A 7 -5.29 9.48 -49.44
CA LYS A 7 -5.68 10.09 -48.16
C LYS A 7 -4.81 9.52 -47.02
N GLU A 8 -4.32 10.37 -46.12
CA GLU A 8 -4.16 10.00 -44.71
C GLU A 8 -4.54 11.18 -43.80
N THR A 9 -5.49 10.91 -42.92
CA THR A 9 -5.90 11.66 -41.73
C THR A 9 -4.75 11.77 -40.72
N PRO A 10 -4.65 12.86 -39.94
CA PRO A 10 -3.65 12.94 -38.88
C PRO A 10 -3.96 11.91 -37.79
N LYS A 11 -3.01 10.99 -37.58
CA LYS A 11 -2.97 10.01 -36.50
C LYS A 11 -2.71 10.73 -35.17
N ILE A 12 -3.55 10.39 -34.20
CA ILE A 12 -3.31 10.56 -32.77
C ILE A 12 -2.06 9.73 -32.42
N ILE A 13 -1.05 10.36 -31.82
CA ILE A 13 0.07 9.67 -31.19
C ILE A 13 0.09 10.08 -29.73
N ASN A 14 -0.03 9.06 -28.88
CA ASN A 14 0.01 9.08 -27.43
C ASN A 14 1.24 9.81 -26.90
N SER A 15 1.02 10.72 -25.96
CA SER A 15 2.03 11.15 -24.98
C SER A 15 1.61 10.58 -23.62
N THR A 16 2.01 9.33 -23.40
CA THR A 16 2.06 8.71 -22.09
C THR A 16 3.36 9.18 -21.44
N GLU A 17 3.28 9.91 -20.32
CA GLU A 17 4.31 9.97 -19.27
C GLU A 17 3.89 10.99 -18.18
N CYS A 18 3.44 10.47 -17.03
CA CYS A 18 3.53 11.19 -15.76
C CYS A 18 4.63 10.47 -14.95
N ILE A 19 5.54 11.27 -14.39
CA ILE A 19 6.87 10.92 -13.87
C ILE A 19 6.84 9.83 -12.76
N PRO A 20 7.98 9.19 -12.43
CA PRO A 20 8.32 7.82 -12.75
C PRO A 20 8.05 6.84 -11.59
N GLN A 21 7.82 5.57 -11.91
CA GLN A 21 8.10 4.49 -10.96
C GLN A 21 9.61 4.47 -10.68
N PRO A 22 10.09 4.09 -9.47
CA PRO A 22 11.52 3.98 -9.23
C PRO A 22 12.17 3.07 -10.28
N ASP A 23 13.25 3.54 -10.90
CA ASP A 23 13.90 2.91 -12.06
C ASP A 23 14.24 1.43 -11.83
N SER A 24 13.51 0.54 -12.47
CA SER A 24 13.92 -0.85 -12.72
C SER A 24 14.57 -0.93 -14.10
N ASN A 25 15.85 -0.60 -14.19
CA ASN A 25 16.64 -0.89 -15.38
C ASN A 25 18.03 -1.45 -15.03
N SER A 26 18.03 -2.63 -14.41
CA SER A 26 19.06 -3.62 -14.70
C SER A 26 18.60 -4.45 -15.88
N GLN A 27 19.34 -4.41 -16.99
CA GLN A 27 19.16 -5.32 -18.10
C GLN A 27 19.17 -6.77 -17.58
N ALA A 28 18.00 -7.41 -17.55
CA ALA A 28 17.91 -8.84 -17.42
C ALA A 28 18.20 -9.46 -18.78
N SER A 29 19.49 -9.53 -19.13
CA SER A 29 19.98 -10.64 -19.95
C SER A 29 19.57 -11.93 -19.25
N SER A 30 18.98 -12.86 -20.00
CA SER A 30 18.63 -14.20 -19.56
C SER A 30 19.82 -14.89 -18.88
N VAL A 31 19.85 -14.86 -17.56
CA VAL A 31 20.75 -15.66 -16.74
C VAL A 31 19.91 -16.29 -15.64
N SER A 32 19.64 -17.58 -15.83
CA SER A 32 19.21 -18.47 -14.76
C SER A 32 20.15 -18.31 -13.57
N SER A 33 19.70 -17.63 -12.53
CA SER A 33 20.46 -17.50 -11.29
C SER A 33 19.52 -17.79 -10.11
N SER A 34 19.84 -18.92 -9.50
CA SER A 34 19.52 -19.41 -8.17
C SER A 34 18.87 -18.43 -7.19
N ARG A 35 17.86 -18.94 -6.48
CA ARG A 35 17.39 -18.50 -5.17
C ARG A 35 18.57 -18.11 -4.27
N GLU A 36 18.89 -16.81 -4.21
CA GLU A 36 19.71 -16.25 -3.14
C GLU A 36 18.75 -15.66 -2.12
N SER A 37 18.84 -16.20 -0.91
CA SER A 37 18.08 -15.84 0.29
C SER A 37 18.18 -14.34 0.58
N SER A 38 17.05 -13.64 0.54
CA SER A 38 16.88 -12.26 1.02
C SER A 38 16.94 -12.11 2.55
N ASP A 39 17.61 -13.02 3.26
CA ASP A 39 17.41 -13.25 4.69
C ASP A 39 18.26 -12.37 5.63
N SER A 40 19.03 -11.38 5.17
CA SER A 40 19.78 -10.51 6.11
C SER A 40 20.31 -9.21 5.51
N CYS A 41 19.42 -8.33 5.05
CA CYS A 41 19.83 -6.94 4.82
C CYS A 41 19.74 -6.15 6.14
N ASP A 42 20.88 -5.76 6.70
CA ASP A 42 20.96 -5.00 7.96
C ASP A 42 20.82 -3.48 7.78
N CYS A 43 20.31 -2.98 6.66
CA CYS A 43 20.15 -1.55 6.47
C CYS A 43 18.96 -1.00 7.30
N ILE A 44 19.01 0.29 7.65
CA ILE A 44 17.97 0.94 8.46
C ILE A 44 16.57 0.82 7.83
N VAL A 45 16.49 0.82 6.49
CA VAL A 45 15.22 0.70 5.77
C VAL A 45 14.57 -0.65 6.09
N HIS A 46 15.32 -1.75 5.99
CA HIS A 46 14.81 -3.07 6.31
C HIS A 46 14.56 -3.24 7.82
N GLN A 47 15.39 -2.67 8.69
CA GLN A 47 15.13 -2.74 10.14
C GLN A 47 13.87 -1.98 10.58
N VAL A 48 13.45 -0.95 9.84
CA VAL A 48 12.36 -0.05 10.25
C VAL A 48 11.06 -0.33 9.50
N PHE A 49 11.10 -0.52 8.19
CA PHE A 49 9.91 -0.54 7.33
C PHE A 49 9.57 -1.93 6.78
N PHE A 50 10.43 -2.93 6.97
CA PHE A 50 10.21 -4.26 6.43
C PHE A 50 9.15 -5.03 7.23
N GLY A 51 8.19 -5.61 6.50
CA GLY A 51 7.30 -6.64 7.00
C GLY A 51 7.10 -7.75 5.96
N ASP A 52 6.40 -8.79 6.37
CA ASP A 52 6.09 -9.95 5.53
C ASP A 52 4.57 -10.11 5.38
N LEU A 53 4.14 -10.26 4.13
CA LEU A 53 2.77 -10.53 3.73
C LEU A 53 2.66 -11.97 3.25
N GLU A 54 1.69 -12.71 3.76
CA GLU A 54 1.33 -14.02 3.21
C GLU A 54 0.15 -13.89 2.25
N SER A 55 0.31 -14.41 1.03
CA SER A 55 -0.74 -14.59 0.05
C SER A 55 -1.13 -16.06 -0.02
N VAL A 56 -2.34 -16.40 0.42
CA VAL A 56 -2.89 -17.76 0.34
C VAL A 56 -3.91 -17.86 -0.79
N ILE A 57 -3.76 -18.87 -1.64
CA ILE A 57 -4.76 -19.27 -2.64
C ILE A 57 -5.43 -20.57 -2.19
N SER A 58 -6.74 -20.50 -1.99
CA SER A 58 -7.58 -21.65 -1.64
C SER A 58 -8.44 -22.06 -2.84
N TYR A 59 -8.36 -23.32 -3.25
CA TYR A 59 -9.06 -23.83 -4.44
C TYR A 59 -10.43 -24.40 -4.08
N GLU A 60 -11.47 -24.03 -4.82
CA GLU A 60 -12.82 -24.52 -4.52
C GLU A 60 -12.99 -26.02 -4.79
N GLY A 61 -13.61 -26.72 -3.82
CA GLY A 61 -13.84 -28.17 -3.88
C GLY A 61 -12.56 -29.00 -3.69
N CYS A 62 -11.51 -28.44 -3.11
CA CYS A 62 -10.27 -29.11 -2.74
C CYS A 62 -9.73 -28.56 -1.42
N GLU A 63 -9.06 -29.40 -0.62
CA GLU A 63 -8.38 -28.94 0.61
C GLU A 63 -6.99 -28.36 0.34
N HIS A 64 -6.48 -28.47 -0.89
CA HIS A 64 -5.20 -27.91 -1.28
C HIS A 64 -5.20 -26.38 -1.15
N ARG A 65 -4.10 -25.85 -0.62
CA ARG A 65 -3.82 -24.41 -0.57
C ARG A 65 -2.39 -24.19 -1.02
N SER A 66 -2.15 -23.10 -1.75
CA SER A 66 -0.81 -22.59 -2.02
C SER A 66 -0.61 -21.30 -1.24
N SER A 67 0.59 -21.11 -0.71
CA SER A 67 0.98 -19.91 0.04
C SER A 67 2.27 -19.35 -0.55
N THR A 68 2.37 -18.02 -0.59
CA THR A 68 3.58 -17.27 -0.97
C THR A 68 3.79 -16.18 0.08
N VAL A 69 5.03 -16.03 0.54
CA VAL A 69 5.41 -14.96 1.46
C VAL A 69 6.17 -13.91 0.66
N ASP A 70 5.66 -12.69 0.67
CA ASP A 70 6.20 -11.56 -0.06
C ASP A 70 6.59 -10.45 0.93
N PRO A 71 7.83 -9.94 0.86
CA PRO A 71 8.25 -8.80 1.68
C PRO A 71 7.54 -7.51 1.23
N PHE A 72 7.30 -6.60 2.17
CA PHE A 72 6.75 -5.27 1.87
C PHE A 72 7.46 -4.16 2.67
N LEU A 73 7.44 -2.94 2.12
CA LEU A 73 7.89 -1.71 2.78
C LEU A 73 6.73 -0.72 3.02
N ASP A 74 5.66 -0.86 2.24
CA ASP A 74 4.41 -0.12 2.37
C ASP A 74 3.22 -1.00 2.00
N LEU A 75 2.04 -0.58 2.43
CA LEU A 75 0.76 -1.14 2.04
C LEU A 75 0.01 -0.12 1.20
N SER A 76 -0.07 -0.40 -0.10
CA SER A 76 -0.80 0.41 -1.07
C SER A 76 -2.28 0.03 -1.09
N LEU A 77 -3.12 0.88 -0.47
CA LEU A 77 -4.53 0.63 -0.21
C LEU A 77 -5.44 1.28 -1.26
N ASP A 78 -6.44 0.55 -1.73
CA ASP A 78 -7.45 1.07 -2.64
C ASP A 78 -8.45 1.99 -1.90
N VAL A 79 -8.76 3.13 -2.52
CA VAL A 79 -9.70 4.12 -2.00
C VAL A 79 -10.99 4.07 -2.84
N ILE A 80 -12.12 3.89 -2.17
CA ILE A 80 -13.43 3.88 -2.82
C ILE A 80 -13.76 5.29 -3.33
N GLN A 81 -14.25 5.39 -4.57
CA GLN A 81 -14.50 6.66 -5.26
C GLN A 81 -15.78 7.41 -4.84
N ARG A 82 -16.53 6.92 -3.84
CA ARG A 82 -17.83 7.48 -3.48
C ARG A 82 -18.00 7.58 -1.97
N GLY A 83 -18.51 8.73 -1.52
CA GLY A 83 -18.84 8.99 -0.11
C GLY A 83 -17.62 9.36 0.73
N SER A 84 -17.59 8.84 1.95
CA SER A 84 -16.43 8.84 2.85
C SER A 84 -16.04 7.40 3.14
N THR A 85 -14.76 7.18 3.46
CA THR A 85 -14.25 5.88 3.91
C THR A 85 -13.36 6.06 5.14
N SER A 86 -12.86 4.96 5.68
CA SER A 86 -11.87 4.96 6.76
C SER A 86 -10.66 4.11 6.40
N LEU A 87 -9.53 4.36 7.04
CA LEU A 87 -8.34 3.52 6.94
C LEU A 87 -8.68 2.06 7.28
N GLN A 88 -9.49 1.83 8.32
CA GLN A 88 -9.93 0.48 8.70
C GLN A 88 -10.77 -0.19 7.62
N ALA A 89 -11.61 0.55 6.90
CA ALA A 89 -12.38 0.00 5.79
C ALA A 89 -11.47 -0.35 4.60
N CYS A 90 -10.47 0.48 4.31
CA CYS A 90 -9.46 0.20 3.28
C CYS A 90 -8.65 -1.05 3.63
N LEU A 91 -8.16 -1.17 4.87
CA LEU A 91 -7.47 -2.37 5.37
C LEU A 91 -8.38 -3.60 5.34
N GLY A 92 -9.62 -3.46 5.80
CA GLY A 92 -10.62 -4.52 5.76
C GLY A 92 -10.87 -5.03 4.34
N SER A 93 -10.85 -4.14 3.33
CA SER A 93 -10.93 -4.55 1.93
C SER A 93 -9.65 -5.22 1.44
N TYR A 94 -8.47 -4.71 1.82
CA TYR A 94 -7.17 -5.25 1.40
C TYR A 94 -6.94 -6.69 1.87
N PHE A 95 -7.33 -7.01 3.11
CA PHE A 95 -7.17 -8.34 3.71
C PHE A 95 -8.38 -9.25 3.52
N ARG A 96 -9.41 -8.80 2.79
CA ARG A 96 -10.61 -9.60 2.52
C ARG A 96 -10.28 -10.74 1.53
N PRO A 97 -10.81 -11.96 1.74
CA PRO A 97 -10.78 -12.98 0.71
C PRO A 97 -11.49 -12.49 -0.57
N GLU A 98 -10.84 -12.66 -1.71
CA GLU A 98 -11.35 -12.27 -3.02
C GLU A 98 -11.35 -13.46 -3.98
N LEU A 99 -12.44 -13.65 -4.70
CA LEU A 99 -12.49 -14.64 -5.77
C LEU A 99 -11.59 -14.18 -6.92
N ILE A 100 -10.68 -15.03 -7.35
CA ILE A 100 -9.85 -14.75 -8.51
C ILE A 100 -10.68 -14.94 -9.77
N ASP A 101 -10.65 -13.95 -10.66
CA ASP A 101 -11.33 -14.04 -11.95
C ASP A 101 -10.78 -15.20 -12.79
N GLY A 102 -11.67 -16.10 -13.20
CA GLY A 102 -11.34 -17.26 -14.02
C GLY A 102 -10.98 -18.51 -13.23
N LEU A 103 -10.28 -19.45 -13.89
CA LEU A 103 -9.90 -20.73 -13.30
C LEU A 103 -8.38 -20.76 -13.06
N ILE A 104 -7.98 -21.12 -11.84
CA ILE A 104 -6.59 -21.30 -11.44
C ILE A 104 -6.23 -22.78 -11.46
N TRP A 105 -5.07 -23.10 -12.03
CA TRP A 105 -4.58 -24.47 -12.08
C TRP A 105 -4.23 -24.96 -10.68
N CYS A 106 -4.89 -26.05 -10.25
CA CYS A 106 -4.55 -26.75 -9.02
C CYS A 106 -3.62 -27.92 -9.35
N SER A 107 -2.39 -27.88 -8.83
CA SER A 107 -1.38 -28.93 -9.05
C SER A 107 -1.76 -30.27 -8.42
N GLN A 108 -2.55 -30.27 -7.35
CA GLN A 108 -3.02 -31.49 -6.70
C GLN A 108 -4.16 -32.17 -7.47
N CYS A 109 -5.08 -31.38 -8.05
CA CYS A 109 -6.21 -31.92 -8.82
C CYS A 109 -5.90 -32.09 -10.32
N ASN A 110 -4.86 -31.45 -10.84
CA ASN A 110 -4.53 -31.35 -12.27
C ASN A 110 -5.70 -30.84 -13.13
N ILE A 111 -6.46 -29.86 -12.61
CA ILE A 111 -7.53 -29.17 -13.33
C ILE A 111 -7.59 -27.69 -12.94
N GLY A 112 -8.20 -26.86 -13.78
CA GLY A 112 -8.56 -25.49 -13.45
C GLY A 112 -9.76 -25.43 -12.50
N ARG A 113 -9.66 -24.63 -11.44
CA ARG A 113 -10.72 -24.44 -10.44
C ARG A 113 -10.92 -22.95 -10.14
N PRO A 114 -12.13 -22.52 -9.79
CA PRO A 114 -12.30 -21.25 -9.09
C PRO A 114 -11.44 -21.27 -7.82
N ALA A 115 -10.87 -20.12 -7.47
CA ALA A 115 -10.00 -20.01 -6.32
C ALA A 115 -10.17 -18.65 -5.65
N VAL A 116 -9.97 -18.64 -4.34
CA VAL A 116 -10.02 -17.44 -3.51
C VAL A 116 -8.60 -17.08 -3.10
N LYS A 117 -8.21 -15.82 -3.29
CA LYS A 117 -6.96 -15.25 -2.77
C LYS A 117 -7.25 -14.49 -1.49
N GLN A 118 -6.39 -14.63 -0.49
CA GLN A 118 -6.45 -13.83 0.72
C GLN A 118 -5.04 -13.44 1.16
N PHE A 119 -4.89 -12.20 1.61
CA PHE A 119 -3.67 -11.73 2.25
C PHE A 119 -3.78 -11.79 3.78
N SER A 120 -2.65 -11.98 4.46
CA SER A 120 -2.52 -11.79 5.91
C SER A 120 -1.11 -11.31 6.25
N LEU A 121 -0.94 -10.61 7.38
CA LEU A 121 0.37 -10.17 7.84
C LEU A 121 1.04 -11.27 8.68
N LEU A 122 2.29 -11.60 8.34
CA LEU A 122 3.12 -12.52 9.14
C LEU A 122 4.03 -11.75 10.08
N HIS A 123 4.73 -10.75 9.55
CA HIS A 123 5.62 -9.90 10.32
C HIS A 123 5.29 -8.43 10.10
N LEU A 124 5.21 -7.70 11.20
CA LEU A 124 4.86 -6.28 11.23
C LEU A 124 6.10 -5.39 11.38
N PRO A 125 6.27 -4.33 10.55
CA PRO A 125 7.41 -3.43 10.62
C PRO A 125 7.38 -2.53 11.86
N ASN A 126 8.50 -1.91 12.23
CA ASN A 126 8.52 -0.89 13.29
C ASN A 126 7.75 0.37 12.88
N VAL A 127 7.71 0.67 11.58
CA VAL A 127 6.93 1.75 10.98
C VAL A 127 6.09 1.20 9.84
N LEU A 128 4.77 1.39 9.93
CA LEU A 128 3.83 1.12 8.85
C LEU A 128 3.70 2.36 7.96
N CYS A 129 3.83 2.13 6.66
CA CYS A 129 3.55 3.11 5.62
C CYS A 129 2.31 2.68 4.85
N PHE A 130 1.27 3.51 4.84
CA PHE A 130 0.08 3.30 4.02
C PHE A 130 0.05 4.32 2.90
N TYR A 131 0.10 3.84 1.66
CA TYR A 131 -0.11 4.65 0.47
C TYR A 131 -1.58 4.54 0.04
N LEU A 132 -2.30 5.66 0.03
CA LEU A 132 -3.72 5.69 -0.32
C LEU A 132 -3.84 5.94 -1.83
N LYS A 133 -4.20 4.90 -2.59
CA LYS A 133 -4.33 4.95 -4.06
C LYS A 133 -5.50 5.84 -4.47
N ARG A 134 -5.22 7.14 -4.57
CA ARG A 134 -6.19 8.18 -4.94
C ARG A 134 -6.17 8.53 -6.42
N CYS A 135 -5.60 7.71 -7.28
CA CYS A 135 -5.63 7.92 -8.73
C CYS A 135 -6.39 6.77 -9.39
N HIS A 136 -7.35 7.12 -10.24
CA HIS A 136 -8.02 6.15 -11.09
C HIS A 136 -8.40 6.78 -12.42
N HIS A 137 -7.99 6.15 -13.53
CA HIS A 137 -8.22 6.66 -14.89
C HIS A 137 -7.90 8.16 -15.02
N ASP A 138 -6.68 8.54 -14.64
CA ASP A 138 -6.14 9.92 -14.64
C ASP A 138 -6.86 10.94 -13.75
N THR A 139 -7.89 10.51 -13.01
CA THR A 139 -8.67 11.38 -12.13
C THR A 139 -8.29 11.15 -10.67
N LYS A 140 -8.10 12.25 -9.93
CA LYS A 140 -7.86 12.19 -8.49
C LYS A 140 -9.16 11.88 -7.73
N ILE A 141 -9.07 10.90 -6.84
CA ILE A 141 -10.09 10.54 -5.86
C ILE A 141 -9.98 11.45 -4.65
N ASN A 142 -10.94 12.36 -4.50
CA ASN A 142 -11.03 13.31 -3.39
C ASN A 142 -11.95 12.81 -2.25
N THR A 143 -12.20 11.51 -2.18
CA THR A 143 -12.95 10.87 -1.08
C THR A 143 -12.30 11.23 0.26
N SER A 144 -13.11 11.69 1.23
CA SER A 144 -12.60 11.91 2.60
C SER A 144 -12.33 10.57 3.27
N ILE A 145 -11.14 10.44 3.87
CA ILE A 145 -10.70 9.23 4.56
C ILE A 145 -10.47 9.59 6.02
N THR A 146 -11.21 8.93 6.92
CA THR A 146 -10.94 9.03 8.35
C THR A 146 -9.85 8.03 8.74
N PHE A 147 -8.96 8.44 9.62
CA PHE A 147 -7.88 7.59 10.11
C PHE A 147 -7.68 7.84 11.61
N PRO A 148 -7.42 6.79 12.40
CA PRO A 148 -7.30 6.93 13.83
C PRO A 148 -5.90 7.41 14.23
N VAL A 149 -5.77 8.03 15.40
CA VAL A 149 -4.45 8.31 15.99
C VAL A 149 -3.76 7.01 16.42
N GLU A 150 -4.53 6.06 16.93
CA GLU A 150 -4.06 4.75 17.36
C GLU A 150 -4.66 3.68 16.48
N LEU A 151 -3.83 2.84 15.89
CA LEU A 151 -4.21 1.78 14.96
C LEU A 151 -3.85 0.42 15.56
N ASP A 152 -4.82 -0.48 15.56
CA ASP A 152 -4.63 -1.88 15.94
C ASP A 152 -4.57 -2.75 14.68
N MET A 153 -3.43 -3.39 14.46
CA MET A 153 -3.22 -4.27 13.30
C MET A 153 -3.53 -5.73 13.60
N ALA A 154 -3.77 -6.11 14.86
CA ALA A 154 -4.07 -7.48 15.27
C ALA A 154 -5.13 -8.20 14.40
N PRO A 155 -6.21 -7.53 13.94
CA PRO A 155 -7.22 -8.19 13.11
C PRO A 155 -6.72 -8.70 11.74
N TYR A 156 -5.56 -8.22 11.27
CA TYR A 156 -5.03 -8.51 9.94
C TYR A 156 -3.83 -9.46 9.96
N LEU A 157 -3.35 -9.88 11.13
CA LEU A 157 -2.31 -10.89 11.24
C LEU A 157 -2.84 -12.29 10.95
N HIS A 158 -1.95 -13.15 10.47
CA HIS A 158 -2.21 -14.58 10.39
C HIS A 158 -2.53 -15.11 11.80
N GLN A 159 -3.77 -15.53 12.03
CA GLN A 159 -4.20 -16.04 13.33
C GLN A 159 -3.59 -17.41 13.60
N ILE A 160 -2.47 -17.45 14.30
CA ILE A 160 -2.00 -18.67 14.96
C ILE A 160 -2.90 -18.86 16.19
N VAL A 161 -3.70 -19.93 16.17
CA VAL A 161 -4.52 -20.33 17.33
C VAL A 161 -3.59 -20.51 18.54
N GLY A 162 -3.70 -19.62 19.53
CA GLY A 162 -3.00 -19.73 20.80
C GLY A 162 -1.99 -18.61 21.11
N ASP A 163 -1.69 -17.69 20.19
CA ASP A 163 -0.80 -16.57 20.48
C ASP A 163 -1.57 -15.33 20.97
N GLN A 164 -1.26 -14.85 22.18
CA GLN A 164 -1.88 -13.69 22.82
C GLN A 164 -0.92 -12.49 22.80
N SER A 165 -0.41 -12.13 21.63
CA SER A 165 0.51 -11.00 21.45
C SER A 165 -0.20 -9.64 21.34
N ALA A 166 -1.48 -9.53 21.72
CA ALA A 166 -2.41 -8.41 21.46
C ALA A 166 -1.93 -6.98 21.88
N TRP A 167 -0.82 -6.83 22.59
CA TRP A 167 -0.22 -5.52 22.90
C TRP A 167 0.82 -5.07 21.87
N TYR A 168 1.44 -6.00 21.14
CA TYR A 168 2.57 -5.69 20.25
C TYR A 168 2.13 -5.08 18.92
N ASP A 169 0.87 -5.21 18.50
CA ASP A 169 0.44 -4.85 17.15
C ASP A 169 -0.27 -3.49 17.07
N LYS A 170 -0.06 -2.64 18.09
CA LYS A 170 -0.59 -1.28 18.16
C LYS A 170 0.41 -0.24 17.69
N TYR A 171 -0.12 0.75 16.98
CA TYR A 171 0.64 1.77 16.29
C TYR A 171 0.07 3.18 16.51
N SER A 172 0.94 4.17 16.67
CA SER A 172 0.59 5.58 16.80
C SER A 172 0.90 6.32 15.50
N LEU A 173 -0.05 7.15 15.05
CA LEU A 173 0.14 8.07 13.94
C LEU A 173 1.22 9.08 14.31
N TYR A 174 2.20 9.29 13.43
CA TYR A 174 3.19 10.35 13.59
C TYR A 174 3.38 11.24 12.37
N ALA A 175 2.92 10.82 11.19
CA ALA A 175 2.96 11.68 10.03
C ALA A 175 1.80 11.42 9.05
N VAL A 176 1.30 12.52 8.48
CA VAL A 176 0.30 12.52 7.40
C VAL A 176 0.86 13.36 6.27
N LEU A 177 1.11 12.75 5.11
CA LEU A 177 1.46 13.51 3.91
C LEU A 177 0.19 13.71 3.10
N ASN A 178 -0.08 14.94 2.71
CA ASN A 178 -1.22 15.32 1.90
C ASN A 178 -0.78 15.71 0.50
N HIS A 179 -1.69 15.60 -0.45
CA HIS A 179 -1.51 16.11 -1.79
C HIS A 179 -2.75 16.92 -2.19
N SER A 180 -2.60 18.22 -2.42
CA SER A 180 -3.65 19.06 -2.99
C SER A 180 -3.43 19.24 -4.49
N GLY A 181 -4.50 19.37 -5.28
CA GLY A 181 -4.41 19.48 -6.74
C GLY A 181 -4.88 18.23 -7.49
N GLN A 182 -4.45 18.11 -8.75
CA GLN A 182 -4.79 17.04 -9.69
C GLN A 182 -3.69 15.95 -9.70
N THR A 183 -3.95 14.83 -10.36
CA THR A 183 -3.01 13.68 -10.42
C THR A 183 -1.61 14.06 -10.92
N ASN A 184 -1.51 14.98 -11.88
CA ASN A 184 -0.25 15.36 -12.55
C ASN A 184 0.31 16.72 -12.11
N SER A 185 -0.36 17.39 -11.17
CA SER A 185 0.02 18.72 -10.73
C SER A 185 -0.61 19.00 -9.37
N GLY A 186 0.20 19.45 -8.42
CA GLY A 186 -0.30 19.67 -7.09
C GLY A 186 0.76 20.17 -6.12
N HIS A 187 0.40 20.14 -4.85
CA HIS A 187 1.23 20.61 -3.76
C HIS A 187 1.21 19.61 -2.61
N TYR A 188 2.38 19.23 -2.14
CA TYR A 188 2.54 18.29 -1.03
C TYR A 188 2.80 19.05 0.27
N THR A 189 2.09 18.65 1.32
CA THR A 189 2.32 19.14 2.67
C THR A 189 2.42 17.97 3.64
N ALA A 190 3.08 18.18 4.77
CA ALA A 190 3.24 17.13 5.77
C ALA A 190 2.81 17.62 7.15
N TYR A 191 1.96 16.86 7.82
CA TYR A 191 1.63 17.04 9.22
C TYR A 191 2.47 16.05 10.03
N ILE A 192 3.32 16.55 10.93
CA ILE A 192 4.29 15.73 11.68
C ILE A 192 4.05 15.90 13.17
N ARG A 193 4.03 14.77 13.90
CA ARG A 193 4.01 14.75 15.36
C ARG A 193 5.41 15.04 15.88
N VAL A 194 5.55 16.12 16.64
CA VAL A 194 6.84 16.57 17.20
C VAL A 194 6.99 16.27 18.69
N GLY A 195 5.93 15.76 19.33
CA GLY A 195 5.95 15.34 20.73
C GLY A 195 4.58 14.83 21.21
N PRO A 196 4.43 14.60 22.52
CA PRO A 196 3.15 14.21 23.10
C PRO A 196 2.07 15.27 22.84
N GLY A 197 1.09 14.95 21.99
CA GLY A 197 -0.01 15.84 21.62
C GLY A 197 0.37 17.04 20.74
N ALA A 198 1.66 17.24 20.41
CA ALA A 198 2.14 18.37 19.63
C ALA A 198 2.35 17.99 18.16
N TRP A 199 1.78 18.82 17.27
CA TRP A 199 1.82 18.63 15.82
C TRP A 199 2.26 19.91 15.12
N CYS A 200 2.97 19.76 14.00
CA CYS A 200 3.25 20.84 13.07
C CYS A 200 2.79 20.50 11.66
N LEU A 201 2.43 21.53 10.90
CA LEU A 201 2.31 21.49 9.44
C LEU A 201 3.61 22.04 8.85
N CYS A 202 4.25 21.22 8.03
CA CYS A 202 5.36 21.55 7.17
C CYS A 202 4.84 21.80 5.74
N ASP A 203 4.93 23.04 5.30
CA ASP A 203 4.50 23.55 4.01
C ASP A 203 5.69 24.29 3.37
N ASP A 204 6.47 23.58 2.56
CA ASP A 204 7.78 24.01 2.07
C ASP A 204 8.68 24.54 3.20
N GLN A 205 9.02 25.82 3.15
CA GLN A 205 9.84 26.53 4.14
C GLN A 205 9.07 26.97 5.39
N LYS A 206 7.74 26.81 5.40
CA LYS A 206 6.87 27.27 6.47
C LYS A 206 6.50 26.09 7.38
N VAL A 207 6.92 26.19 8.64
CA VAL A 207 6.55 25.22 9.69
C VAL A 207 5.68 25.94 10.73
N VAL A 208 4.46 25.46 10.94
CA VAL A 208 3.50 26.05 11.89
C VAL A 208 2.94 25.00 12.83
N SER A 209 2.74 25.37 14.09
CA SER A 209 2.03 24.51 15.04
C SER A 209 0.56 24.38 14.64
N VAL A 210 0.04 23.16 14.73
CA VAL A 210 -1.36 22.83 14.43
C VAL A 210 -1.91 21.94 15.53
N ASN A 211 -3.24 21.87 15.65
CA ASN A 211 -3.86 20.96 16.61
C ASN A 211 -4.17 19.61 15.95
N LEU A 212 -4.36 18.58 16.76
CA LEU A 212 -4.67 17.23 16.28
C LEU A 212 -5.96 17.18 15.44
N ASN A 213 -6.96 17.99 15.78
CA ASN A 213 -8.21 18.01 15.02
C ASN A 213 -7.99 18.46 13.57
N ASP A 214 -7.10 19.42 13.33
CA ASP A 214 -6.72 19.83 11.97
C ASP A 214 -6.06 18.67 11.20
N VAL A 215 -5.16 17.93 11.87
CA VAL A 215 -4.46 16.76 11.29
C VAL A 215 -5.44 15.67 10.85
N LEU A 216 -6.45 15.36 11.68
CA LEU A 216 -7.39 14.26 11.43
C LEU A 216 -8.42 14.56 10.33
N HIS A 217 -8.50 15.82 9.87
CA HIS A 217 -9.45 16.25 8.84
C HIS A 217 -8.75 16.68 7.53
N THR A 218 -7.51 16.21 7.30
CA THR A 218 -6.78 16.49 6.05
C THR A 218 -7.11 15.49 4.94
N ASP A 219 -6.74 15.85 3.71
CA ASP A 219 -6.80 14.93 2.55
C ASP A 219 -5.56 14.04 2.50
N ALA A 220 -5.48 13.10 3.45
CA ALA A 220 -4.33 12.20 3.61
C ALA A 220 -4.04 11.40 2.34
N TYR A 221 -2.78 11.40 1.90
CA TYR A 221 -2.27 10.67 0.74
C TYR A 221 -1.34 9.53 1.17
N VAL A 222 -0.46 9.80 2.15
CA VAL A 222 0.33 8.78 2.85
C VAL A 222 0.13 8.93 4.35
N LEU A 223 -0.07 7.81 5.03
CA LEU A 223 -0.15 7.75 6.49
C LEU A 223 1.03 6.94 7.02
N LEU A 224 1.72 7.50 8.02
CA LEU A 224 2.86 6.86 8.66
C LEU A 224 2.56 6.66 10.14
N TYR A 225 2.72 5.41 10.56
CA TYR A 225 2.48 4.97 11.93
C TYR A 225 3.70 4.26 12.49
N HIS A 226 4.06 4.53 13.74
CA HIS A 226 5.15 3.82 14.43
C HIS A 226 4.60 2.93 15.54
N LYS A 227 5.27 1.82 15.81
CA LYS A 227 4.85 0.87 16.85
C LYS A 227 4.85 1.53 18.23
N ASN A 228 3.84 1.25 19.06
CA ASN A 228 3.68 1.92 20.37
C ASN A 228 4.83 1.68 21.36
N LEU A 229 5.61 0.61 21.18
CA LEU A 229 6.85 0.39 21.93
C LEU A 229 7.87 1.53 21.76
N LEU A 230 7.83 2.25 20.63
CA LEU A 230 8.68 3.41 20.36
C LEU A 230 8.16 4.68 21.05
N ALA A 231 6.87 4.75 21.41
CA ALA A 231 6.27 5.90 22.07
C ALA A 231 6.69 6.08 23.53
N VAL A 232 7.28 5.06 24.16
CA VAL A 232 7.75 5.10 25.56
C VAL A 232 9.19 5.65 25.66
N ARG A 233 9.89 5.85 24.52
CA ARG A 233 11.31 6.23 24.48
C ARG A 233 11.59 7.62 23.90
N ILE A 234 10.56 8.42 23.60
CA ILE A 234 10.67 9.81 23.14
C ILE A 234 9.93 10.70 24.13
#